data_AF-A0A7S4NHT0-F1
#
_entry.id   AF-A0A7S4NHT0-F1
#
_cell.length_a   1.000
_cell.length_b   1.000
_cell.length_c   1.000
_cell.angle_alpha   90.00
_cell.angle_beta   90.00
_cell.angle_gamma   90.00
#
_symmetry.space_group_name_H-M   'P 1'
#
loop_
_entity.id
_entity.type
_entity.pdbx_description
1 polymer ?
#
loop_
_entity_poly.entity_id
_entity_poly.type
_entity_poly.pdbx_seq_one_letter_code
_entity_poly.pdbx_strand_id
1 'polypeptide(L)'
;MREGGRIVLVSSAMAREAVSFLADPLLLDKEMYFSPRGGKLYGTSKLMNILHCQGFAKRAKRDITCASVHPGIIKTNLHREENDQSGWVREYILPLVWGLIGISPEQGAKSSLMLATTAHPSGRYYHGASPQDPPNELCEDLELENFLWDKSVELTKSDLQQ
;
A
#
# COMPACT_ATOMS: atom_id res chain seq x y z
N MET A 1 4.22 19.86 7.92
CA MET A 1 2.84 19.98 7.39
C MET A 1 2.06 20.98 8.24
N ARG A 2 1.07 21.67 7.66
CA ARG A 2 0.17 22.58 8.39
C ARG A 2 -0.92 21.79 9.13
N GLU A 3 -1.55 22.39 10.13
CA GLU A 3 -2.75 21.82 10.78
C GLU A 3 -3.88 21.59 9.76
N GLY A 4 -4.70 20.58 10.00
CA GLY A 4 -5.71 20.07 9.06
C GLY A 4 -5.13 19.37 7.82
N GLY A 5 -3.82 19.08 7.81
CA GLY A 5 -3.16 18.37 6.73
C GLY A 5 -3.65 16.92 6.61
N ARG A 6 -3.62 16.37 5.39
CA ARG A 6 -4.04 14.98 5.12
C ARG A 6 -2.98 14.24 4.34
N ILE A 7 -2.66 13.04 4.78
CA ILE A 7 -1.76 12.10 4.12
C ILE A 7 -2.61 10.97 3.55
N VAL A 8 -2.43 10.64 2.28
CA VAL A 8 -3.12 9.52 1.62
C VAL A 8 -2.08 8.58 1.05
N LEU A 9 -2.02 7.36 1.60
CA LEU A 9 -1.09 6.32 1.17
C LEU A 9 -1.81 5.32 0.27
N VAL A 10 -1.35 5.20 -0.97
CA VAL A 10 -1.95 4.27 -1.94
C VAL A 10 -1.44 2.84 -1.70
N SER A 11 -2.32 2.00 -1.19
CA SER A 11 -2.15 0.55 -1.01
C SER A 11 -2.73 -0.21 -2.22
N SER A 12 -3.01 -1.51 -2.07
CA SER A 12 -3.55 -2.39 -3.09
C SER A 12 -4.29 -3.56 -2.45
N ALA A 13 -5.26 -4.15 -3.17
CA ALA A 13 -5.86 -5.42 -2.80
C ALA A 13 -4.84 -6.57 -2.74
N MET A 14 -3.65 -6.41 -3.33
CA MET A 14 -2.54 -7.36 -3.20
C MET A 14 -1.93 -7.41 -1.80
N ALA A 15 -2.21 -6.43 -0.92
CA ALA A 15 -1.82 -6.51 0.49
C ALA A 15 -2.39 -7.74 1.20
N ARG A 16 -3.46 -8.36 0.67
CA ARG A 16 -3.98 -9.65 1.15
C ARG A 16 -2.95 -10.78 1.07
N GLU A 17 -2.08 -10.76 0.05
CA GLU A 17 -1.05 -11.78 -0.21
C GLU A 17 0.27 -11.48 0.52
N ALA A 18 0.28 -10.45 1.36
CA ALA A 18 1.45 -10.07 2.12
C ALA A 18 1.87 -11.17 3.10
N VAL A 19 3.15 -11.17 3.37
CA VAL A 19 3.82 -12.12 4.26
C VAL A 19 4.64 -11.33 5.27
N SER A 20 4.83 -11.89 6.46
CA SER A 20 5.56 -11.21 7.52
C SER A 20 7.03 -11.04 7.15
N PHE A 21 7.49 -9.79 7.10
CA PHE A 21 8.90 -9.44 6.85
C PHE A 21 9.78 -9.57 8.10
N LEU A 22 9.20 -9.88 9.26
CA LEU A 22 9.95 -10.35 10.43
C LEU A 22 10.30 -11.84 10.29
N ALA A 23 9.34 -12.64 9.79
CA ALA A 23 9.52 -14.08 9.61
C ALA A 23 10.29 -14.45 8.33
N ASP A 24 10.23 -13.61 7.29
CA ASP A 24 11.01 -13.78 6.06
C ASP A 24 11.77 -12.50 5.70
N PRO A 25 12.94 -12.24 6.33
CA PRO A 25 13.74 -11.03 6.09
C PRO A 25 14.28 -10.93 4.66
N LEU A 26 14.36 -12.06 3.92
CA LEU A 26 14.78 -12.07 2.52
C LEU A 26 13.79 -11.30 1.63
N LEU A 27 12.60 -11.00 2.13
CA LEU A 27 11.66 -10.12 1.43
C LEU A 27 12.10 -8.66 1.36
N LEU A 28 13.18 -8.29 2.06
CA LEU A 28 13.80 -6.98 1.92
C LEU A 28 14.89 -6.96 0.84
N ASP A 29 15.23 -8.10 0.25
CA ASP A 29 16.18 -8.19 -0.85
C ASP A 29 15.52 -7.81 -2.18
N LYS A 30 16.03 -6.75 -2.80
CA LYS A 30 15.56 -6.24 -4.09
C LYS A 30 15.67 -7.27 -5.23
N GLU A 31 16.63 -8.18 -5.15
CA GLU A 31 16.84 -9.20 -6.18
C GLU A 31 15.66 -10.19 -6.23
N MET A 32 14.96 -10.34 -5.10
CA MET A 32 13.78 -11.19 -5.01
C MET A 32 12.57 -10.60 -5.76
N TYR A 33 12.58 -9.30 -6.09
CA TYR A 33 11.47 -8.63 -6.80
C TYR A 33 11.25 -9.22 -8.20
N PHE A 34 12.32 -9.65 -8.88
CA PHE A 34 12.26 -10.27 -10.20
C PHE A 34 12.15 -11.80 -10.16
N SER A 35 11.88 -12.37 -8.97
CA SER A 35 11.68 -13.80 -8.79
C SER A 35 10.17 -14.16 -8.82
N PRO A 36 9.80 -15.46 -8.81
CA PRO A 36 8.41 -15.87 -8.61
C PRO A 36 7.75 -15.35 -7.32
N ARG A 37 8.53 -14.76 -6.38
CA ARG A 37 8.02 -14.11 -5.17
C ARG A 37 7.64 -12.63 -5.37
N GLY A 38 7.87 -12.05 -6.55
CA GLY A 38 7.62 -10.63 -6.85
C GLY A 38 6.22 -10.14 -6.48
N GLY A 39 5.19 -10.94 -6.74
CA GLY A 39 3.81 -10.61 -6.35
C GLY A 39 3.60 -10.51 -4.83
N LYS A 40 4.22 -11.41 -4.06
CA LYS A 40 4.17 -11.38 -2.58
C LYS A 40 4.96 -10.21 -2.02
N LEU A 41 6.10 -9.88 -2.63
CA LEU A 41 6.89 -8.70 -2.28
C LEU A 41 6.13 -7.41 -2.50
N TYR A 42 5.50 -7.28 -3.67
CA TYR A 42 4.63 -6.16 -3.96
C TYR A 42 3.48 -6.08 -2.96
N GLY A 43 2.78 -7.19 -2.71
CA GLY A 43 1.73 -7.27 -1.69
C GLY A 43 2.20 -6.81 -0.31
N THR A 44 3.37 -7.28 0.11
CA THR A 44 4.02 -6.91 1.38
C THR A 44 4.35 -5.41 1.43
N SER A 45 4.85 -4.81 0.35
CA SER A 45 5.06 -3.36 0.28
C SER A 45 3.75 -2.56 0.41
N LYS A 46 2.63 -3.13 -0.05
CA LYS A 46 1.30 -2.50 0.04
C LYS A 46 0.68 -2.69 1.43
N LEU A 47 0.97 -3.79 2.12
CA LEU A 47 0.70 -3.97 3.55
C LEU A 47 1.48 -2.93 4.37
N MET A 48 2.75 -2.70 4.07
CA MET A 48 3.58 -1.70 4.76
C MET A 48 2.98 -0.29 4.68
N ASN A 49 2.32 0.08 3.59
CA ASN A 49 1.58 1.36 3.51
C ASN A 49 0.41 1.43 4.49
N ILE A 50 -0.29 0.32 4.75
CA ILE A 50 -1.39 0.25 5.72
C ILE A 50 -0.83 0.37 7.14
N LEU A 51 0.19 -0.43 7.47
CA LEU A 51 0.89 -0.39 8.76
C LEU A 51 1.47 0.99 9.05
N HIS A 52 2.11 1.62 8.06
CA HIS A 52 2.66 2.96 8.21
C HIS A 52 1.55 4.00 8.48
N CYS A 53 0.40 3.88 7.82
CA CYS A 53 -0.76 4.73 8.08
C CYS A 53 -1.27 4.59 9.53
N GLN A 54 -1.39 3.35 10.02
CA GLN A 54 -1.83 3.05 11.38
C GLN A 54 -0.81 3.55 12.42
N GLY A 55 0.48 3.26 12.19
CA GLY A 55 1.57 3.70 13.05
C GLY A 55 1.72 5.21 13.11
N PHE A 56 1.52 5.91 11.98
CA PHE A 56 1.46 7.37 11.93
C PHE A 56 0.30 7.89 12.79
N ALA A 57 -0.91 7.32 12.62
CA ALA A 57 -2.10 7.78 13.35
C ALA A 57 -1.94 7.66 14.87
N LYS A 58 -1.21 6.66 15.37
CA LYS A 58 -0.90 6.49 16.80
C LYS A 58 0.13 7.50 17.32
N ARG A 59 1.01 8.00 16.45
CA ARG A 59 2.19 8.81 16.83
C ARG A 59 2.04 10.30 16.50
N ALA A 60 1.12 10.67 15.63
CA ALA A 60 0.91 12.05 15.23
C ALA A 60 0.49 12.92 16.42
N LYS A 61 1.26 13.97 16.71
CA LYS A 61 0.94 14.97 17.76
C LYS A 61 0.27 16.23 17.23
N ARG A 62 0.13 16.34 15.91
CA ARG A 62 -0.51 17.47 15.22
C ARG A 62 -1.85 17.05 14.67
N ASP A 63 -2.72 18.02 14.39
CA ASP A 63 -3.95 17.79 13.64
C ASP A 63 -3.63 17.47 12.17
N ILE A 64 -3.18 16.25 11.92
CA ILE A 64 -2.89 15.68 10.60
C ILE A 64 -3.51 14.29 10.57
N THR A 65 -4.34 14.02 9.57
CA THR A 65 -4.91 12.68 9.36
C THR A 65 -4.11 11.92 8.33
N CYS A 66 -4.05 10.59 8.49
CA CYS A 66 -3.47 9.68 7.51
C CYS A 66 -4.50 8.62 7.17
N ALA A 67 -4.68 8.32 5.89
CA ALA A 67 -5.51 7.20 5.43
C ALA A 67 -4.73 6.36 4.42
N SER A 68 -4.98 5.05 4.42
CA SER A 68 -4.52 4.15 3.38
C SER A 68 -5.68 3.75 2.49
N VAL A 69 -5.45 3.61 1.19
CA VAL A 69 -6.52 3.34 0.23
C VAL A 69 -6.05 2.41 -0.88
N HIS A 70 -6.85 1.40 -1.24
CA HIS A 70 -6.68 0.73 -2.51
C HIS A 70 -7.65 1.30 -3.55
N PRO A 71 -7.16 1.73 -4.73
CA PRO A 71 -8.00 2.42 -5.72
C PRO A 71 -8.82 1.45 -6.59
N GLY A 72 -8.72 0.14 -6.35
CA GLY A 72 -9.25 -0.90 -7.24
C GLY A 72 -8.23 -1.33 -8.28
N ILE A 73 -8.66 -2.14 -9.26
CA ILE A 73 -7.81 -2.59 -10.36
C ILE A 73 -7.85 -1.51 -11.43
N ILE A 74 -6.82 -0.68 -11.52
CA ILE A 74 -6.76 0.40 -12.50
C ILE A 74 -6.11 -0.08 -13.78
N LYS A 75 -6.62 0.34 -14.95
CA LYS A 75 -5.97 0.18 -16.25
C LYS A 75 -4.74 1.10 -16.35
N THR A 76 -3.69 0.80 -15.59
CA THR A 76 -2.39 1.48 -15.66
C THR A 76 -1.30 0.54 -16.13
N ASN A 77 -0.18 1.13 -16.53
CA ASN A 77 0.99 0.43 -17.03
C ASN A 77 1.95 -0.04 -15.93
N LEU A 78 1.46 -0.31 -14.71
CA LEU A 78 2.31 -0.65 -13.57
C LEU A 78 3.10 -1.96 -13.76
N HIS A 79 2.65 -2.84 -14.67
CA HIS A 79 3.28 -4.15 -14.93
C HIS A 79 4.31 -4.13 -16.08
N ARG A 80 4.79 -2.94 -16.48
CA ARG A 80 5.71 -2.80 -17.63
C ARG A 80 7.08 -3.45 -17.42
N GLU A 81 7.56 -3.51 -16.18
CA GLU A 81 8.92 -3.96 -15.83
C GLU A 81 8.95 -5.33 -15.14
N GLU A 82 7.82 -6.02 -15.05
CA GLU A 82 7.77 -7.36 -14.48
C GLU A 82 8.40 -8.36 -15.49
N ASN A 83 9.53 -8.94 -15.10
CA ASN A 83 10.20 -10.05 -15.80
C ASN A 83 9.35 -11.33 -15.66
N ASP A 84 8.20 -11.37 -16.32
CA ASP A 84 7.49 -12.63 -16.50
C ASP A 84 8.26 -13.46 -17.55
N GLN A 85 8.63 -14.68 -17.17
CA GLN A 85 9.23 -15.68 -18.06
C GLN A 85 8.22 -16.16 -19.14
N SER A 86 6.97 -15.70 -19.05
CA SER A 86 5.83 -16.10 -19.88
C SER A 86 5.31 -14.91 -20.71
N GLY A 87 6.12 -14.38 -21.63
CA GLY A 87 5.78 -13.18 -22.43
C GLY A 87 4.39 -13.20 -23.09
N TRP A 88 3.84 -14.38 -23.41
CA TRP A 88 2.50 -14.54 -23.96
C TRP A 88 1.36 -14.25 -22.97
N VAL A 89 1.53 -14.55 -21.66
CA VAL A 89 0.54 -14.23 -20.64
C VAL A 89 0.44 -12.72 -20.49
N ARG A 90 1.59 -12.03 -20.44
CA ARG A 90 1.64 -10.56 -20.39
C ARG A 90 1.08 -9.90 -21.64
N GLU A 91 1.35 -10.44 -22.82
CA GLU A 91 0.99 -9.79 -24.08
C GLU A 91 -0.48 -10.03 -24.46
N TYR A 92 -1.05 -11.18 -24.11
CA TYR A 92 -2.39 -11.56 -24.56
C TYR A 92 -3.42 -11.73 -23.44
N ILE A 93 -3.01 -12.15 -22.23
CA ILE A 93 -3.95 -12.49 -21.15
C ILE A 93 -4.14 -11.31 -20.18
N LEU A 94 -3.07 -10.67 -19.71
CA LEU A 94 -3.17 -9.52 -18.79
C LEU A 94 -3.98 -8.35 -19.39
N PRO A 95 -3.79 -7.93 -20.67
CA PRO A 95 -4.59 -6.84 -21.23
C PRO A 95 -6.08 -7.20 -21.34
N LEU A 96 -6.39 -8.48 -21.57
CA LEU A 96 -7.78 -8.96 -21.63
C LEU A 96 -8.43 -8.93 -20.24
N VAL A 97 -7.75 -9.45 -19.22
CA VAL A 97 -8.23 -9.42 -17.83
C VAL A 97 -8.38 -7.98 -17.35
N TRP A 98 -7.36 -7.12 -17.50
CA TRP A 98 -7.44 -5.71 -17.13
C TRP A 98 -8.48 -4.95 -17.97
N GLY A 99 -8.70 -5.34 -19.23
CA GLY A 99 -9.76 -4.84 -20.09
C GLY A 99 -11.16 -5.06 -19.49
N LEU A 100 -11.38 -6.24 -18.91
CA LEU A 100 -12.66 -6.71 -18.36
C LEU A 100 -12.95 -6.22 -16.94
N ILE A 101 -11.95 -6.21 -16.05
CA ILE A 101 -12.16 -5.88 -14.62
C ILE A 101 -11.55 -4.53 -14.21
N GLY A 102 -10.77 -3.91 -15.10
CA GLY A 102 -10.06 -2.67 -14.81
C GLY A 102 -10.93 -1.42 -14.94
N ILE A 103 -10.83 -0.52 -13.97
CA ILE A 103 -11.46 0.80 -14.01
C ILE A 103 -10.52 1.85 -14.61
N SER A 104 -11.06 3.00 -15.02
CA SER A 104 -10.25 4.08 -15.60
C SER A 104 -9.38 4.77 -14.53
N PRO A 105 -8.26 5.41 -14.91
CA PRO A 105 -7.46 6.22 -13.99
C PRO A 105 -8.27 7.29 -13.24
N GLU A 106 -9.21 7.94 -13.92
CA GLU A 106 -10.09 8.94 -13.34
C GLU A 106 -11.01 8.33 -12.28
N GLN A 107 -11.52 7.12 -12.52
CA GLN A 107 -12.34 6.41 -11.55
C GLN A 107 -11.50 5.98 -10.33
N GLY A 108 -10.28 5.50 -10.54
CA GLY A 108 -9.35 5.14 -9.48
C GLY A 108 -8.91 6.30 -8.59
N ALA A 109 -8.72 7.48 -9.19
CA ALA A 109 -8.29 8.67 -8.47
C ALA A 109 -9.35 9.22 -7.50
N LYS A 110 -10.64 8.92 -7.70
CA LYS A 110 -11.74 9.44 -6.88
C LYS A 110 -11.56 9.17 -5.40
N SER A 111 -11.14 7.96 -5.03
CA SER A 111 -10.97 7.57 -3.63
C SER A 111 -9.86 8.37 -2.94
N SER A 112 -8.71 8.52 -3.62
CA SER A 112 -7.59 9.32 -3.11
C SER A 112 -7.93 10.81 -3.04
N LEU A 113 -8.64 11.34 -4.04
CA LEU A 113 -9.10 12.74 -4.04
C LEU A 113 -10.09 13.01 -2.93
N MET A 114 -11.05 12.11 -2.70
CA MET A 114 -11.99 12.21 -1.59
C MET A 114 -11.24 12.28 -0.26
N LEU A 115 -10.35 11.32 0.01
CA LEU A 115 -9.58 11.30 1.26
C LEU A 115 -8.67 12.53 1.43
N ALA A 116 -8.14 13.06 0.33
CA ALA A 116 -7.34 14.28 0.37
C ALA A 116 -8.16 15.56 0.64
N THR A 117 -9.47 15.55 0.38
CA THR A 117 -10.32 16.75 0.39
C THR A 117 -11.42 16.74 1.45
N THR A 118 -11.75 15.59 2.04
CA THR A 118 -12.80 15.46 3.05
C THR A 118 -12.25 15.02 4.40
N ALA A 119 -12.95 15.35 5.49
CA ALA A 119 -12.60 14.86 6.81
C ALA A 119 -12.80 13.34 6.90
N HIS A 120 -11.88 12.66 7.56
CA HIS A 120 -11.93 11.21 7.79
C HIS A 120 -11.15 10.85 9.06
N PRO A 121 -11.49 9.75 9.74
CA PRO A 121 -10.65 9.22 10.82
C PRO A 121 -9.25 8.86 10.30
N SER A 122 -8.23 9.14 11.13
CA SER A 122 -6.84 8.77 10.85
C SER A 122 -6.64 7.27 11.08
N GLY A 123 -5.66 6.67 10.37
CA GLY A 123 -5.25 5.28 10.55
C GLY A 123 -6.18 4.24 9.91
N ARG A 124 -7.16 4.65 9.11
CA ARG A 124 -8.13 3.74 8.49
C ARG A 124 -7.72 3.35 7.06
N TYR A 125 -8.11 2.14 6.69
CA TYR A 125 -7.98 1.59 5.34
C TYR A 125 -9.28 1.77 4.56
N TYR A 126 -9.19 2.14 3.28
CA TYR A 126 -10.34 2.47 2.45
C TYR A 126 -10.36 1.71 1.13
N HIS A 127 -11.58 1.43 0.69
CA HIS A 127 -11.93 1.06 -0.67
C HIS A 127 -13.04 1.97 -1.17
N GLY A 128 -12.83 2.63 -2.31
CA GLY A 128 -13.82 3.59 -2.80
C GLY A 128 -14.03 4.71 -1.79
N ALA A 129 -15.29 4.97 -1.44
CA ALA A 129 -15.67 6.00 -0.49
C ALA A 129 -15.79 5.52 0.97
N SER A 130 -15.55 4.23 1.24
CA SER A 130 -15.92 3.61 2.52
C SER A 130 -14.70 3.02 3.24
N PRO A 131 -14.59 3.20 4.57
CA PRO A 131 -13.59 2.49 5.35
C PRO A 131 -13.87 0.99 5.29
N GLN A 132 -12.82 0.18 5.24
CA GLN A 132 -12.88 -1.28 5.19
C GLN A 132 -11.98 -1.86 6.28
N ASP A 133 -12.21 -3.12 6.62
CA ASP A 133 -11.24 -3.88 7.38
C ASP A 133 -9.97 -4.09 6.53
N PRO A 134 -8.78 -4.03 7.13
CA PRO A 134 -7.55 -4.33 6.40
C PRO A 134 -7.58 -5.74 5.80
N PRO A 135 -6.99 -5.96 4.62
CA PRO A 135 -7.18 -7.19 3.85
C PRO A 135 -6.33 -8.37 4.35
N ASN A 136 -5.58 -8.20 5.44
CA ASN A 136 -4.63 -9.19 5.96
C ASN A 136 -4.46 -9.00 7.47
N GLU A 137 -4.44 -10.12 8.22
CA GLU A 137 -4.31 -10.16 9.68
C GLU A 137 -3.02 -9.51 10.21
N LEU A 138 -1.95 -9.49 9.40
CA LEU A 138 -0.71 -8.82 9.73
C LEU A 138 -0.88 -7.30 9.96
N CYS A 139 -1.99 -6.70 9.53
CA CYS A 139 -2.32 -5.31 9.84
C CYS A 139 -2.67 -5.07 11.32
N GLU A 140 -2.90 -6.14 12.09
CA GLU A 140 -3.17 -6.08 13.53
C GLU A 140 -1.92 -6.43 14.37
N ASP A 141 -0.83 -6.83 13.71
CA ASP A 141 0.44 -7.16 14.35
C ASP A 141 1.20 -5.88 14.77
N LEU A 142 1.14 -5.59 16.06
CA LEU A 142 1.81 -4.43 16.66
C LEU A 142 3.34 -4.53 16.60
N GLU A 143 3.90 -5.73 16.64
CA GLU A 143 5.36 -5.92 16.54
C GLU A 143 5.82 -5.56 15.13
N LEU A 144 5.08 -6.03 14.12
CA LEU A 144 5.34 -5.73 12.71
C LEU A 144 5.23 -4.23 12.41
N GLU A 145 4.19 -3.57 12.94
CA GLU A 145 4.01 -2.12 12.79
C GLU A 145 5.17 -1.32 13.42
N ASN A 146 5.53 -1.66 14.66
CA ASN A 146 6.59 -0.95 15.39
C ASN A 146 7.94 -1.16 14.73
N PHE A 147 8.26 -2.40 14.34
CA PHE A 147 9.49 -2.68 13.60
C PHE A 147 9.56 -1.90 12.30
N LEU A 148 8.47 -1.88 11.52
CA LEU A 148 8.41 -1.10 10.28
C LEU A 148 8.68 0.38 10.52
N TRP A 149 8.05 0.95 11.56
CA TRP A 149 8.22 2.36 11.90
C TRP A 149 9.68 2.67 12.26
N ASP A 150 10.24 1.93 13.21
CA ASP A 150 11.60 2.16 13.71
C ASP A 150 12.64 1.96 12.61
N LYS A 151 12.48 0.90 11.81
CA LYS A 151 13.36 0.64 10.67
C LYS A 151 13.24 1.73 9.60
N SER A 152 12.04 2.24 9.34
CA SER A 152 11.84 3.34 8.39
C SER A 152 12.53 4.62 8.87
N VAL A 153 12.42 4.94 10.16
CA VAL A 153 13.10 6.09 10.78
C VAL A 153 14.62 5.96 10.67
N GLU A 154 15.16 4.78 11.01
CA GLU A 154 16.59 4.46 10.90
C GLU A 154 17.11 4.62 9.46
N LEU A 155 16.46 3.95 8.50
CA LEU A 155 16.91 3.90 7.10
C LEU A 155 16.80 5.26 6.41
N THR A 156 15.79 6.05 6.75
CA THR A 156 15.59 7.39 6.16
C THR A 156 16.32 8.49 6.93
N LYS A 157 16.95 8.17 8.06
CA LYS A 157 17.55 9.14 9.01
C LYS A 157 16.57 10.26 9.35
N SER A 158 15.31 9.90 9.55
CA SER A 158 14.26 10.86 9.76
C SER A 158 14.27 11.35 11.21
N ASP A 159 14.46 12.66 11.40
CA ASP A 159 14.37 13.30 12.71
C ASP A 159 12.91 13.58 13.13
N LEU A 160 11.96 12.75 12.67
CA LEU A 160 10.53 12.88 12.98
C LEU A 160 10.26 12.57 14.46
N GLN A 161 10.71 13.46 15.35
CA GLN A 161 10.05 13.73 16.61
C GLN A 161 8.76 14.49 16.29
N GLN A 162 7.77 13.77 15.71
CA GLN A 162 6.42 14.31 15.54
C GLN A 162 5.80 14.59 16.90
#